data_AF-A0A836RM77-F1
#
_entry.id   AF-A0A836RM77-F1
#
_cell.length_a   1.000
_cell.length_b   1.000
_cell.length_c   1.000
_cell.angle_alpha   90.00
_cell.angle_beta   90.00
_cell.angle_gamma   90.00
#
_symmetry.space_group_name_H-M   'P 1'
#
loop_
_entity.id
_entity.type
_entity.pdbx_description
1 polymer ?
#
loop_
_entity_poly.entity_id
_entity_poly.type
_entity_poly.pdbx_seq_one_letter_code
_entity_poly.pdbx_strand_id
1 'polypeptide(L)'
;MIVLLLGCGEQVVEVYDGDTFLLANGEKVRLLGINAPEIGEPGSDIARDYLENLLLHHRVRLVREDVDRDKYGRLLRYVYLGNRFINEEMVARGYAESYFLDENDRLKPRFDSIEIVACKNRRGLWAFNVYQPPVTVDEKFRIIDWREAEKYYYQNVTVEGKIVRTHRTKRVCFLNFDPDYRHTLTGVIFASDLSKFPKDPQKFYLNKKVRITGLIKQYKGAPEIIIKDPAQIEIIR
;
A
#
# COMPACT_ATOMS: atom_id res chain seq x y z
N MET A 1 29.96 0.43 -6.52
CA MET A 1 31.00 1.47 -6.73
C MET A 1 30.28 2.74 -7.19
N ILE A 2 30.07 3.73 -6.32
CA ILE A 2 29.33 4.94 -6.66
C ILE A 2 30.28 5.87 -7.45
N VAL A 3 30.09 5.94 -8.76
CA VAL A 3 30.79 6.92 -9.60
C VAL A 3 30.12 8.28 -9.38
N LEU A 4 30.79 9.13 -8.59
CA LEU A 4 30.45 10.55 -8.47
C LEU A 4 30.89 11.26 -9.75
N LEU A 5 29.99 11.38 -10.71
CA LEU A 5 30.16 12.35 -11.79
C LEU A 5 29.95 13.75 -11.19
N LEU A 6 31.06 14.45 -10.96
CA LEU A 6 31.10 15.89 -10.67
C LEU A 6 30.75 16.67 -11.96
N GLY A 7 29.52 16.51 -12.43
CA GLY A 7 28.94 17.37 -13.47
C GLY A 7 28.23 18.55 -12.83
N CYS A 8 28.36 19.74 -13.43
CA CYS A 8 27.43 20.85 -13.19
C CYS A 8 26.01 20.30 -13.40
N GLY A 9 25.15 20.36 -12.37
CA GLY A 9 23.85 19.68 -12.40
C GLY A 9 23.02 20.01 -13.64
N GLU A 10 22.15 19.10 -14.05
CA GLU A 10 21.33 19.26 -15.25
C GLU A 10 20.10 20.12 -14.96
N GLN A 11 19.79 21.08 -15.85
CA GLN A 11 18.65 21.97 -15.64
C GLN A 11 17.34 21.26 -15.98
N VAL A 12 16.35 21.36 -15.10
CA VAL A 12 14.98 20.89 -15.34
C VAL A 12 14.22 21.94 -16.14
N VAL A 13 13.58 21.51 -17.22
CA VAL A 13 12.89 22.40 -18.17
C VAL A 13 11.40 22.14 -18.28
N GLU A 14 10.93 20.96 -17.85
CA GLU A 14 9.51 20.59 -17.86
C GLU A 14 9.27 19.53 -16.78
N VAL A 15 8.11 19.55 -16.13
CA VAL A 15 7.66 18.50 -15.21
C VAL A 15 6.36 17.91 -15.75
N TYR A 16 6.33 16.60 -15.98
CA TYR A 16 5.19 15.93 -16.60
C TYR A 16 4.11 15.56 -15.58
N ASP A 17 4.54 14.99 -14.46
CA ASP A 17 3.70 14.49 -13.37
C ASP A 17 4.48 14.57 -12.04
N GLY A 18 3.97 13.95 -10.97
CA GLY A 18 4.59 13.99 -9.64
C GLY A 18 5.87 13.15 -9.49
N ASP A 19 6.33 12.45 -10.52
CA ASP A 19 7.58 11.67 -10.44
C ASP A 19 8.42 11.63 -11.73
N THR A 20 8.02 12.37 -12.77
CA THR A 20 8.70 12.42 -14.07
C THR A 20 8.93 13.86 -14.55
N PHE A 21 10.15 14.17 -15.00
CA PHE A 21 10.52 15.49 -15.54
C PHE A 21 11.49 15.40 -16.72
N LEU A 22 11.64 16.50 -17.45
CA LEU A 22 12.56 16.66 -18.59
C LEU A 22 13.74 17.55 -18.23
N LEU A 23 14.93 17.14 -18.65
CA LEU A 23 16.15 17.94 -18.58
C LEU A 23 16.39 18.74 -19.86
N ALA A 24 17.15 19.83 -19.75
CA ALA A 24 17.52 20.70 -20.87
C ALA A 24 18.28 19.96 -21.99
N ASN A 25 18.93 18.84 -21.67
CA ASN A 25 19.62 17.97 -22.64
C ASN A 25 18.67 16.99 -23.36
N GLY A 26 17.36 17.06 -23.11
CA GLY A 26 16.34 16.21 -23.72
C GLY A 26 16.08 14.89 -22.98
N GLU A 27 16.83 14.60 -21.91
CA GLU A 27 16.64 13.38 -21.13
C GLU A 27 15.43 13.45 -20.21
N LYS A 28 14.58 12.44 -20.27
CA LYS A 28 13.47 12.26 -19.33
C LYS A 28 13.96 11.50 -18.11
N VAL A 29 13.58 11.94 -16.92
CA VAL A 29 13.96 11.34 -15.64
C VAL A 29 12.70 10.87 -14.91
N ARG A 30 12.69 9.62 -14.44
CA ARG A 30 11.71 9.05 -13.52
C ARG A 30 12.37 8.88 -12.15
N LEU A 31 11.75 9.45 -11.12
CA LEU A 31 12.22 9.38 -9.74
C LEU A 31 12.15 7.93 -9.24
N LEU A 32 13.27 7.38 -8.76
CA LEU A 32 13.31 6.06 -8.12
C LEU A 32 12.68 6.05 -6.71
N GLY A 33 12.17 4.90 -6.29
CA GLY A 33 11.70 4.66 -4.92
C GLY A 33 10.32 5.26 -4.59
N ILE A 34 9.65 5.88 -5.56
CA ILE A 34 8.37 6.57 -5.36
C ILE A 34 7.38 6.31 -6.48
N ASN A 35 6.09 6.51 -6.21
CA ASN A 35 5.05 6.58 -7.22
C ASN A 35 4.08 7.73 -6.92
N ALA A 36 3.88 8.63 -7.88
CA ALA A 36 2.87 9.68 -7.82
C ALA A 36 1.62 9.26 -8.63
N PRO A 37 0.46 9.95 -8.47
CA PRO A 37 -0.71 9.68 -9.29
C PRO A 37 -0.41 10.05 -10.74
N GLU A 38 -0.81 9.18 -11.66
CA GLU A 38 -0.61 9.36 -13.10
C GLU A 38 -1.50 10.50 -13.63
N ILE A 39 -1.17 11.06 -14.79
CA ILE A 39 -1.92 12.17 -15.39
C ILE A 39 -3.41 11.80 -15.55
N GLY A 40 -4.28 12.57 -14.91
CA GLY A 40 -5.73 12.38 -14.93
C GLY A 40 -6.27 11.57 -13.74
N GLU A 41 -5.40 11.03 -12.90
CA GLU A 41 -5.78 10.45 -11.61
C GLU A 41 -6.02 11.54 -10.55
N PRO A 42 -6.84 11.26 -9.51
CA PRO A 42 -7.05 12.20 -8.42
C PRO A 42 -5.72 12.66 -7.79
N GLY A 43 -5.51 13.98 -7.72
CA GLY A 43 -4.32 14.57 -7.10
C GLY A 43 -3.06 14.58 -7.98
N SER A 44 -3.14 14.14 -9.24
CA SER A 44 -2.00 14.16 -10.16
C SER A 44 -1.47 15.58 -10.41
N ASP A 45 -2.38 16.55 -10.52
CA ASP A 45 -2.09 17.98 -10.66
C ASP A 45 -1.37 18.52 -9.43
N ILE A 46 -1.88 18.22 -8.23
CA ILE A 46 -1.31 18.65 -6.96
C ILE A 46 0.11 18.10 -6.77
N ALA A 47 0.35 16.83 -7.10
CA ALA A 47 1.67 16.20 -7.01
C ALA A 47 2.66 16.79 -8.01
N ARG A 48 2.23 16.96 -9.27
CA ARG A 48 3.02 17.60 -10.33
C ARG A 48 3.41 19.02 -9.94
N ASP A 49 2.45 19.84 -9.53
CA ASP A 49 2.67 21.24 -9.19
C ASP A 49 3.65 21.37 -8.02
N TYR A 50 3.62 20.44 -7.06
CA TYR A 50 4.62 20.41 -5.99
C TYR A 50 6.02 20.12 -6.52
N LEU A 51 6.19 19.08 -7.36
CA LEU A 51 7.49 18.75 -7.95
C LEU A 51 8.01 19.87 -8.86
N GLU A 52 7.13 20.49 -9.65
CA GLU A 52 7.42 21.62 -10.52
C GLU A 52 7.94 22.81 -9.72
N ASN A 53 7.25 23.20 -8.65
CA ASN A 53 7.69 24.27 -7.75
C ASN A 53 9.05 23.98 -7.09
N LEU A 54 9.43 22.70 -6.94
CA LEU A 54 10.74 22.34 -6.42
C LEU A 54 11.84 22.41 -7.47
N LEU A 55 11.57 21.96 -8.70
CA LEU A 55 12.61 21.60 -9.65
C LEU A 55 12.69 22.50 -10.87
N LEU A 56 11.58 23.08 -11.31
CA LEU A 56 11.54 23.80 -12.59
C LEU A 56 12.57 24.94 -12.59
N HIS A 57 13.33 25.03 -13.69
CA HIS A 57 14.44 25.97 -13.88
C HIS A 57 15.65 25.79 -12.95
N HIS A 58 15.62 24.84 -12.02
CA HIS A 58 16.76 24.52 -11.17
C HIS A 58 17.64 23.43 -11.78
N ARG A 59 18.91 23.40 -11.36
CA ARG A 59 19.87 22.36 -11.70
C ARG A 59 19.87 21.25 -10.65
N VAL A 60 19.74 20.01 -11.09
CA VAL A 60 19.69 18.84 -10.22
C VAL A 60 20.89 17.93 -10.42
N ARG A 61 21.31 17.28 -9.34
CA ARG A 61 22.29 16.19 -9.38
C ARG A 61 21.56 14.86 -9.45
N LEU A 62 21.95 14.03 -10.41
CA LEU A 62 21.35 12.72 -10.66
C LEU A 62 22.26 11.60 -10.14
N VAL A 63 21.69 10.64 -9.44
CA VAL A 63 22.36 9.41 -8.99
C VAL A 63 21.60 8.22 -9.58
N ARG A 64 22.31 7.35 -10.29
CA ARG A 64 21.74 6.12 -10.86
C ARG A 64 21.94 4.94 -9.90
N GLU A 65 21.11 3.92 -10.06
CA GLU A 65 21.32 2.58 -9.52
C GLU A 65 21.77 1.63 -10.66
N ASP A 66 21.68 0.31 -10.45
CA ASP A 66 22.12 -0.69 -11.42
C ASP A 66 21.36 -0.64 -12.75
N VAL A 67 20.04 -0.41 -12.68
CA VAL A 67 19.19 -0.24 -13.86
C VAL A 67 19.15 1.23 -14.24
N ASP A 68 19.69 1.55 -15.42
CA ASP A 68 19.86 2.94 -15.86
C ASP A 68 18.56 3.57 -16.42
N ARG A 69 17.78 2.77 -17.17
CA ARG A 69 16.58 3.21 -17.86
C ARG A 69 15.45 2.20 -17.73
N ASP A 70 14.23 2.69 -17.81
CA ASP A 70 13.05 1.85 -17.99
C ASP A 70 12.78 1.51 -19.47
N LYS A 71 11.74 0.70 -19.70
CA LYS A 71 11.30 0.30 -21.05
C LYS A 71 10.80 1.44 -21.93
N TYR A 72 10.53 2.62 -21.35
CA TYR A 72 10.10 3.83 -22.06
C TYR A 72 11.28 4.76 -22.37
N GLY A 73 12.51 4.34 -22.02
CA GLY A 73 13.73 5.12 -22.24
C GLY A 73 13.94 6.23 -21.21
N ARG A 74 13.17 6.31 -20.12
CA ARG A 74 13.39 7.31 -19.07
C ARG A 74 14.57 6.90 -18.19
N LEU A 75 15.41 7.86 -17.83
CA LEU A 75 16.47 7.68 -16.83
C LEU A 75 15.86 7.40 -15.45
N LEU A 76 16.29 6.32 -14.81
CA LEU A 76 15.90 5.99 -13.45
C LEU A 76 16.89 6.63 -12.47
N ARG A 77 16.44 7.61 -11.68
CA ARG A 77 17.35 8.41 -10.82
C ARG A 77 16.82 8.70 -9.43
N TYR A 78 17.76 8.71 -8.49
CA TYR A 78 17.67 9.51 -7.28
C TYR A 78 18.15 10.94 -7.57
N VAL A 79 17.37 11.92 -7.15
CA VAL A 79 17.53 13.32 -7.57
C VAL A 79 17.79 14.21 -6.36
N TYR A 80 18.80 15.07 -6.49
CA TYR A 80 19.18 16.01 -5.44
C TYR A 80 19.15 17.44 -5.97
N LEU A 81 18.51 18.33 -5.21
CA LEU A 81 18.59 19.78 -5.40
C LEU A 81 19.45 20.37 -4.28
N GLY A 82 20.71 20.67 -4.59
CA GLY A 82 21.72 20.94 -3.56
C GLY A 82 21.87 19.72 -2.63
N ASN A 83 21.52 19.92 -1.35
CA ASN A 83 21.56 18.86 -0.32
C ASN A 83 20.20 18.18 -0.08
N ARG A 84 19.12 18.64 -0.72
CA ARG A 84 17.78 18.07 -0.57
C ARG A 84 17.65 16.83 -1.44
N PHE A 85 17.23 15.72 -0.84
CA PHE A 85 16.93 14.48 -1.55
C PHE A 85 15.45 14.48 -1.96
N ILE A 86 15.20 14.71 -3.25
CA ILE A 86 13.86 15.06 -3.75
C ILE A 86 12.90 13.87 -3.68
N ASN A 87 13.35 12.66 -4.02
CA ASN A 87 12.54 11.45 -3.96
C ASN A 87 11.95 11.25 -2.55
N GLU A 88 12.80 11.37 -1.52
CA GLU A 88 12.36 11.27 -0.13
C GLU A 88 11.41 12.41 0.27
N GLU A 89 11.68 13.62 -0.21
CA GLU A 89 10.84 14.77 0.10
C GLU A 89 9.42 14.62 -0.46
N MET A 90 9.27 14.08 -1.67
CA MET A 90 7.95 13.78 -2.26
C MET A 90 7.13 12.87 -1.34
N VAL A 91 7.72 11.81 -0.80
CA VAL A 91 7.06 10.90 0.14
C VAL A 91 6.79 11.59 1.49
N ALA A 92 7.79 12.27 2.05
CA ALA A 92 7.68 12.92 3.36
C ALA A 92 6.59 13.99 3.43
N ARG A 93 6.28 14.59 2.28
CA ARG A 93 5.28 15.63 2.11
C ARG A 93 3.93 15.08 1.62
N GLY A 94 3.87 13.80 1.26
CA GLY A 94 2.64 13.12 0.85
C GLY A 94 2.21 13.40 -0.58
N TYR A 95 3.15 13.67 -1.48
CA TYR A 95 2.88 13.85 -2.92
C TYR A 95 3.26 12.61 -3.76
N ALA A 96 3.83 11.60 -3.12
CA ALA A 96 4.09 10.28 -3.70
C ALA A 96 4.03 9.19 -2.60
N GLU A 97 3.75 7.96 -3.00
CA GLU A 97 3.84 6.74 -2.19
C GLU A 97 5.25 6.14 -2.26
N SER A 98 5.62 5.31 -1.28
CA SER A 98 6.82 4.47 -1.33
C SER A 98 6.63 3.38 -2.38
N TYR A 99 7.55 3.28 -3.35
CA TYR A 99 7.43 2.28 -4.42
C TYR A 99 8.78 1.73 -4.87
N PHE A 100 9.00 0.44 -4.58
CA PHE A 100 10.21 -0.29 -4.92
C PHE A 100 9.85 -1.61 -5.61
N LEU A 101 10.54 -1.91 -6.72
CA LEU A 101 10.35 -3.19 -7.43
C LEU A 101 11.07 -4.35 -6.72
N ASP A 102 12.18 -4.07 -6.03
CA ASP A 102 12.88 -5.03 -5.18
C ASP A 102 12.52 -4.77 -3.71
N GLU A 103 11.88 -5.76 -3.09
CA GLU A 103 11.53 -5.72 -1.67
C GLU A 103 12.75 -5.66 -0.74
N ASN A 104 13.94 -6.04 -1.23
CA ASN A 104 15.20 -6.00 -0.47
C ASN A 104 16.00 -4.71 -0.73
N ASP A 105 15.45 -3.72 -1.43
CA ASP A 105 16.15 -2.45 -1.68
C ASP A 105 16.52 -1.78 -0.34
N ARG A 106 17.79 -1.39 -0.22
CA ARG A 106 18.38 -0.80 0.98
C ARG A 106 17.68 0.50 1.43
N LEU A 107 17.02 1.23 0.54
CA LEU A 107 16.33 2.48 0.86
C LEU A 107 14.85 2.27 1.18
N LYS A 108 14.26 1.12 0.81
CA LYS A 108 12.84 0.85 1.03
C LYS A 108 12.40 1.03 2.49
N PRO A 109 13.10 0.49 3.52
CA PRO A 109 12.66 0.67 4.91
C PRO A 109 12.60 2.14 5.36
N ARG A 110 13.47 2.98 4.81
CA ARG A 110 13.49 4.42 5.09
C ARG A 110 12.28 5.11 4.46
N PHE A 111 11.98 4.81 3.20
CA PHE A 111 10.84 5.39 2.48
C PHE A 111 9.51 4.96 3.09
N ASP A 112 9.34 3.67 3.39
CA ASP A 112 8.14 3.14 4.06
C ASP A 112 7.90 3.85 5.42
N SER A 113 8.96 4.05 6.21
CA SER A 113 8.85 4.74 7.51
C SER A 113 8.39 6.19 7.35
N ILE A 114 8.87 6.87 6.31
CA ILE A 114 8.52 8.26 6.00
C ILE A 114 7.08 8.36 5.51
N GLU A 115 6.65 7.44 4.66
CA GLU A 115 5.28 7.32 4.18
C GLU A 115 4.28 7.14 5.32
N ILE A 116 4.57 6.23 6.26
CA ILE A 116 3.74 6.02 7.47
C ILE A 116 3.58 7.32 8.26
N VAL A 117 4.66 8.09 8.43
CA VAL A 117 4.60 9.38 9.13
C VAL A 117 3.78 10.40 8.33
N ALA A 118 3.93 10.47 7.00
CA ALA A 118 3.16 11.37 6.16
C ALA A 118 1.65 11.04 6.18
N CYS A 119 1.32 9.75 6.10
CA CYS A 119 -0.04 9.24 6.19
C CYS A 119 -0.70 9.57 7.54
N LYS A 120 -0.04 9.22 8.66
CA LYS A 120 -0.54 9.51 10.02
C LYS A 120 -0.80 10.99 10.27
N ASN A 121 0.03 11.86 9.69
CA ASN A 121 -0.09 13.31 9.82
C ASN A 121 -0.97 13.95 8.73
N ARG A 122 -1.63 13.15 7.87
CA ARG A 122 -2.47 13.63 6.76
C ARG A 122 -1.77 14.69 5.90
N ARG A 123 -0.51 14.44 5.52
CA ARG A 123 0.26 15.37 4.67
C ARG A 123 -0.12 15.22 3.20
N GLY A 124 -0.13 16.32 2.45
CA GLY A 124 -0.35 16.29 1.00
C GLY A 124 -1.62 15.52 0.63
N LEU A 125 -1.49 14.58 -0.30
CA LEU A 125 -2.57 13.78 -0.85
C LEU A 125 -3.20 12.80 0.16
N TRP A 126 -2.51 12.49 1.27
CA TRP A 126 -3.09 11.71 2.37
C TRP A 126 -4.26 12.43 3.05
N ALA A 127 -4.31 13.77 3.04
CA ALA A 127 -5.45 14.53 3.58
C ALA A 127 -6.75 14.31 2.80
N PHE A 128 -6.62 13.94 1.53
CA PHE A 128 -7.73 13.78 0.58
C PHE A 128 -8.07 12.31 0.31
N ASN A 129 -7.42 11.37 1.00
CA ASN A 129 -7.57 9.92 0.80
C ASN A 129 -7.36 9.48 -0.66
N VAL A 130 -6.42 10.12 -1.37
CA VAL A 130 -6.03 9.73 -2.74
C VAL A 130 -5.38 8.35 -2.73
N TYR A 131 -4.53 8.10 -1.73
CA TYR A 131 -3.78 6.87 -1.55
C TYR A 131 -4.45 5.90 -0.58
N GLN A 132 -4.15 4.61 -0.73
CA GLN A 132 -4.50 3.61 0.27
C GLN A 132 -3.49 3.71 1.43
N PRO A 133 -3.92 3.79 2.70
CA PRO A 133 -2.97 3.83 3.82
C PRO A 133 -1.98 2.66 3.76
N PRO A 134 -0.66 2.92 3.94
CA PRO A 134 0.33 1.85 3.94
C PRO A 134 0.02 0.90 5.10
N VAL A 135 -0.05 -0.40 4.82
CA VAL A 135 -0.27 -1.42 5.84
C VAL A 135 0.97 -1.46 6.71
N THR A 136 0.88 -0.95 7.95
CA THR A 136 2.03 -1.00 8.86
C THR A 136 2.36 -2.44 9.23
N VAL A 137 3.63 -2.73 9.57
CA VAL A 137 4.03 -4.04 10.10
C VAL A 137 3.16 -4.41 11.31
N ASP A 138 2.91 -3.43 12.18
CA ASP A 138 2.02 -3.58 13.32
C ASP A 138 0.59 -3.94 12.91
N GLU A 139 0.04 -3.38 11.82
CA GLU A 139 -1.31 -3.73 11.31
C GLU A 139 -1.34 -5.08 10.57
N LYS A 140 -0.27 -5.42 9.84
CA LYS A 140 -0.11 -6.73 9.20
C LYS A 140 -0.09 -7.86 10.23
N PHE A 141 0.45 -7.58 11.43
CA PHE A 141 0.50 -8.50 12.56
C PHE A 141 -0.47 -8.14 13.70
N ARG A 142 -1.38 -7.17 13.51
CA ARG A 142 -2.35 -6.78 14.53
C ARG A 142 -3.39 -7.88 14.61
N ILE A 143 -3.14 -8.79 15.56
CA ILE A 143 -4.04 -9.87 15.93
C ILE A 143 -4.92 -9.35 17.06
N ILE A 144 -6.22 -9.21 16.79
CA ILE A 144 -7.23 -8.81 17.77
C ILE A 144 -8.09 -10.03 18.14
N ASP A 145 -8.67 -10.04 19.35
CA ASP A 145 -9.72 -11.00 19.66
C ASP A 145 -10.95 -10.70 18.78
N TRP A 146 -11.59 -11.74 18.23
CA TRP A 146 -12.75 -11.59 17.35
C TRP A 146 -13.88 -10.74 17.96
N ARG A 147 -13.99 -10.69 19.31
CA ARG A 147 -15.00 -9.89 20.02
C ARG A 147 -14.78 -8.39 19.88
N GLU A 148 -13.57 -7.96 19.52
CA GLU A 148 -13.25 -6.55 19.37
C GLU A 148 -13.51 -6.04 17.95
N ALA A 149 -13.91 -6.91 17.01
CA ALA A 149 -14.00 -6.57 15.59
C ALA A 149 -14.84 -5.32 15.29
N GLU A 150 -15.90 -5.06 16.05
CA GLU A 150 -16.73 -3.86 15.90
C GLU A 150 -15.97 -2.53 16.11
N LYS A 151 -14.85 -2.55 16.84
CA LYS A 151 -14.00 -1.36 17.05
C LYS A 151 -13.14 -1.03 15.83
N TYR A 152 -13.05 -1.94 14.86
CA TYR A 152 -12.09 -1.90 13.76
C TYR A 152 -12.76 -1.87 12.39
N TYR A 153 -13.98 -1.33 12.28
CA TYR A 153 -14.63 -1.14 10.99
C TYR A 153 -13.75 -0.37 10.00
N TYR A 154 -13.77 -0.84 8.76
CA TYR A 154 -13.00 -0.31 7.62
C TYR A 154 -11.48 -0.42 7.74
N GLN A 155 -10.99 -1.22 8.69
CA GLN A 155 -9.56 -1.53 8.83
C GLN A 155 -9.27 -2.97 8.39
N ASN A 156 -8.09 -3.18 7.81
CA ASN A 156 -7.59 -4.51 7.49
C ASN A 156 -6.80 -5.04 8.69
N VAL A 157 -7.32 -6.06 9.37
CA VAL A 157 -6.73 -6.61 10.60
C VAL A 157 -6.79 -8.14 10.59
N THR A 158 -6.04 -8.77 11.49
CA THR A 158 -6.16 -10.21 11.74
C THR A 158 -7.00 -10.43 12.99
N VAL A 159 -8.10 -11.18 12.85
CA VAL A 159 -8.92 -11.59 14.01
C VAL A 159 -8.54 -12.99 14.44
N GLU A 160 -8.44 -13.26 15.74
CA GLU A 160 -8.22 -14.59 16.29
C GLU A 160 -9.45 -15.07 17.05
N GLY A 161 -9.83 -16.34 16.84
CA GLY A 161 -10.91 -16.95 17.58
C GLY A 161 -11.20 -18.39 17.14
N LYS A 162 -12.12 -19.04 17.85
CA LYS A 162 -12.57 -20.39 17.50
C LYS A 162 -13.81 -20.31 16.63
N ILE A 163 -13.83 -21.01 15.51
CA ILE A 163 -15.05 -21.18 14.72
C ILE A 163 -15.95 -22.18 15.45
N VAL A 164 -17.03 -21.69 16.04
CA VAL A 164 -17.96 -22.49 16.85
C VAL A 164 -19.22 -22.87 16.09
N ARG A 165 -19.55 -22.14 15.02
CA ARG A 165 -20.72 -22.42 14.18
C ARG A 165 -20.42 -22.14 12.73
N THR A 166 -20.74 -23.08 11.86
CA THR A 166 -20.66 -22.90 10.40
C THR A 166 -21.99 -23.15 9.75
N HIS A 167 -22.27 -22.43 8.65
CA HIS A 167 -23.45 -22.68 7.84
C HIS A 167 -23.10 -22.49 6.36
N ARG A 168 -23.55 -23.39 5.49
CA ARG A 168 -23.33 -23.27 4.05
C ARG A 168 -24.67 -23.23 3.33
N THR A 169 -24.82 -22.21 2.49
CA THR A 169 -25.90 -22.10 1.50
C THR A 169 -25.35 -22.42 0.11
N LYS A 170 -26.21 -22.34 -0.93
CA LYS A 170 -25.75 -22.41 -2.32
C LYS A 170 -24.78 -21.28 -2.71
N ARG A 171 -24.81 -20.14 -2.01
CA ARG A 171 -24.08 -18.92 -2.38
C ARG A 171 -22.94 -18.57 -1.44
N VAL A 172 -22.97 -19.01 -0.19
CA VAL A 172 -22.07 -18.54 0.87
C VAL A 172 -21.77 -19.66 1.86
N CYS A 173 -20.52 -19.75 2.31
CA CYS A 173 -20.11 -20.46 3.51
C CYS A 173 -19.78 -19.45 4.61
N PHE A 174 -20.45 -19.59 5.75
CA PHE A 174 -20.30 -18.76 6.94
C PHE A 174 -19.43 -19.48 7.97
N LEU A 175 -18.45 -18.77 8.51
CA LEU A 175 -17.57 -19.18 9.61
C LEU A 175 -17.82 -18.22 10.79
N ASN A 176 -18.53 -18.67 11.81
CA ASN A 176 -18.96 -17.82 12.92
C ASN A 176 -18.16 -18.12 14.19
N PHE A 177 -17.76 -17.05 14.86
CA PHE A 177 -17.02 -17.09 16.12
C PHE A 177 -17.92 -17.19 17.36
N ASP A 178 -19.24 -16.97 17.19
CA ASP A 178 -20.26 -17.09 18.22
C ASP A 178 -21.53 -17.79 17.67
N PRO A 179 -22.31 -18.52 18.50
CA PRO A 179 -23.65 -18.95 18.13
C PRO A 179 -24.61 -17.80 17.78
N ASP A 180 -24.45 -16.62 18.40
CA ASP A 180 -25.18 -15.38 18.12
C ASP A 180 -24.54 -14.57 16.97
N TYR A 181 -24.40 -15.23 15.83
CA TYR A 181 -23.77 -14.68 14.62
C TYR A 181 -24.46 -13.42 14.04
N ARG A 182 -25.62 -13.01 14.56
CA ARG A 182 -26.34 -11.83 14.09
C ARG A 182 -25.78 -10.51 14.64
N HIS A 183 -24.99 -10.59 15.69
CA HIS A 183 -24.40 -9.44 16.38
C HIS A 183 -22.87 -9.53 16.49
N THR A 184 -22.29 -10.68 16.13
CA THR A 184 -20.86 -10.94 16.25
C THR A 184 -20.18 -11.08 14.90
N LEU A 185 -18.85 -11.13 14.92
CA LEU A 185 -18.04 -11.31 13.72
C LEU A 185 -18.36 -12.61 12.98
N THR A 186 -18.52 -12.48 11.66
CA THR A 186 -18.65 -13.62 10.74
C THR A 186 -17.60 -13.54 9.62
N GLY A 187 -16.90 -14.64 9.39
CA GLY A 187 -16.12 -14.87 8.18
C GLY A 187 -17.01 -15.40 7.05
N VAL A 188 -16.90 -14.81 5.86
CA VAL A 188 -17.77 -15.09 4.72
C VAL A 188 -16.94 -15.51 3.51
N ILE A 189 -17.17 -16.72 3.01
CA ILE A 189 -16.60 -17.21 1.75
C ILE A 189 -17.73 -17.33 0.73
N PHE A 190 -17.66 -16.57 -0.36
CA PHE A 190 -18.64 -16.66 -1.44
C PHE A 190 -18.43 -17.91 -2.30
N ALA A 191 -19.51 -18.40 -2.91
CA ALA A 191 -19.49 -19.58 -3.76
C ALA A 191 -18.53 -19.46 -4.95
N SER A 192 -18.30 -18.23 -5.44
CA SER A 192 -17.29 -17.91 -6.46
C SER A 192 -15.87 -18.27 -6.05
N ASP A 193 -15.56 -18.23 -4.75
CA ASP A 193 -14.22 -18.45 -4.21
C ASP A 193 -14.06 -19.83 -3.57
N LEU A 194 -15.16 -20.55 -3.28
CA LEU A 194 -15.14 -21.85 -2.59
C LEU A 194 -14.22 -22.90 -3.23
N SER A 195 -14.01 -22.85 -4.55
CA SER A 195 -13.11 -23.78 -5.26
C SER A 195 -11.65 -23.65 -4.84
N LYS A 196 -11.25 -22.51 -4.25
CA LYS A 196 -9.90 -22.25 -3.75
C LYS A 196 -9.66 -22.82 -2.35
N PHE A 197 -10.73 -23.14 -1.62
CA PHE A 197 -10.66 -23.57 -0.22
C PHE A 197 -10.64 -25.11 -0.11
N PRO A 198 -10.23 -25.66 1.05
CA PRO A 198 -10.32 -27.09 1.32
C PRO A 198 -11.72 -27.65 1.08
N LYS A 199 -11.81 -28.93 0.72
CA LYS A 199 -13.10 -29.61 0.53
C LYS A 199 -13.98 -29.48 1.78
N ASP A 200 -15.23 -29.08 1.58
CA ASP A 200 -16.21 -28.78 2.63
C ASP A 200 -15.68 -27.80 3.69
N PRO A 201 -15.43 -26.51 3.35
CA PRO A 201 -14.87 -25.52 4.28
C PRO A 201 -15.67 -25.41 5.60
N GLN A 202 -17.00 -25.54 5.52
CA GLN A 202 -17.87 -25.54 6.69
C GLN A 202 -17.54 -26.66 7.68
N LYS A 203 -17.14 -27.84 7.21
CA LYS A 203 -16.70 -28.94 8.09
C LYS A 203 -15.23 -28.78 8.46
N PHE A 204 -14.41 -28.35 7.50
CA PHE A 204 -12.97 -28.27 7.66
C PHE A 204 -12.54 -27.26 8.72
N TYR A 205 -13.21 -26.11 8.83
CA TYR A 205 -12.87 -25.06 9.79
C TYR A 205 -13.65 -25.14 11.10
N LEU A 206 -14.74 -25.91 11.17
CA LEU A 206 -15.53 -26.07 12.38
C LEU A 206 -14.67 -26.57 13.55
N ASN A 207 -14.84 -25.96 14.72
CA ASN A 207 -14.10 -26.20 15.96
C ASN A 207 -12.60 -25.90 15.92
N LYS A 208 -12.08 -25.34 14.84
CA LYS A 208 -10.67 -24.89 14.78
C LYS A 208 -10.53 -23.51 15.37
N LYS A 209 -9.42 -23.30 16.08
CA LYS A 209 -8.92 -21.95 16.39
C LYS A 209 -8.22 -21.43 15.14
N VAL A 210 -8.60 -20.24 14.70
CA VAL A 210 -8.11 -19.64 13.45
C VAL A 210 -7.72 -18.20 13.68
N ARG A 211 -6.84 -17.71 12.79
CA ARG A 211 -6.67 -16.30 12.49
C ARG A 211 -7.25 -16.03 11.11
N ILE A 212 -8.04 -14.96 10.98
CA ILE A 212 -8.60 -14.53 9.70
C ILE A 212 -8.15 -13.10 9.45
N THR A 213 -7.42 -12.88 8.35
CA THR A 213 -6.97 -11.54 7.94
C THR A 213 -7.89 -10.97 6.87
N GLY A 214 -8.36 -9.75 7.09
CA GLY A 214 -9.12 -9.03 6.07
C GLY A 214 -9.73 -7.73 6.56
N LEU A 215 -10.34 -7.01 5.62
CA LEU A 215 -11.08 -5.78 5.87
C LEU A 215 -12.36 -6.08 6.66
N ILE A 216 -12.50 -5.51 7.85
CA ILE A 216 -13.73 -5.58 8.63
C ILE A 216 -14.75 -4.61 8.04
N LYS A 217 -15.90 -5.15 7.60
CA LYS A 217 -17.04 -4.37 7.11
C LYS A 217 -18.24 -4.55 8.02
N GLN A 218 -19.17 -3.61 7.99
CA GLN A 218 -20.47 -3.78 8.61
C GLN A 218 -21.46 -4.39 7.61
N TYR A 219 -22.15 -5.45 8.01
CA TYR A 219 -23.25 -6.05 7.26
C TYR A 219 -24.43 -6.34 8.19
N LYS A 220 -25.59 -5.74 7.90
CA LYS A 220 -26.81 -5.87 8.74
C LYS A 220 -26.58 -5.62 10.24
N GLY A 221 -25.68 -4.69 10.57
CA GLY A 221 -25.37 -4.31 11.94
C GLY A 221 -24.29 -5.13 12.63
N ALA A 222 -23.77 -6.20 12.00
CA ALA A 222 -22.69 -7.02 12.54
C ALA A 222 -21.38 -6.85 11.76
N PRO A 223 -20.21 -7.10 12.38
CA PRO A 223 -18.94 -7.13 11.67
C PRO A 223 -18.79 -8.37 10.79
N GLU A 224 -18.22 -8.20 9.60
CA GLU A 224 -17.99 -9.25 8.61
C GLU A 224 -16.60 -9.10 7.99
N ILE A 225 -15.94 -10.23 7.74
CA ILE A 225 -14.75 -10.30 6.88
C ILE A 225 -15.08 -11.18 5.65
N ILE A 226 -14.92 -10.62 4.46
CA ILE A 226 -15.03 -11.36 3.21
C ILE A 226 -13.68 -12.03 2.92
N ILE A 227 -13.69 -13.36 2.81
CA ILE A 227 -12.52 -14.21 2.65
C ILE A 227 -12.53 -14.77 1.24
N LYS A 228 -11.61 -14.28 0.40
CA LYS A 228 -11.51 -14.58 -1.03
C LYS A 228 -10.38 -15.55 -1.37
N ASP A 229 -9.41 -15.68 -0.47
CA ASP A 229 -8.23 -16.53 -0.63
C ASP A 229 -7.98 -17.37 0.64
N PRO A 230 -7.65 -18.67 0.54
CA PRO A 230 -7.32 -19.50 1.70
C PRO A 230 -6.14 -18.98 2.53
N ALA A 231 -5.21 -18.22 1.95
CA ALA A 231 -4.10 -17.60 2.68
C ALA A 231 -4.56 -16.57 3.72
N GLN A 232 -5.81 -16.10 3.64
CA GLN A 232 -6.41 -15.24 4.66
C GLN A 232 -6.78 -16.01 5.94
N ILE A 233 -6.77 -17.35 5.94
CA ILE A 233 -7.09 -18.16 7.12
C ILE A 233 -5.88 -18.98 7.56
N GLU A 234 -5.33 -18.66 8.72
CA GLU A 234 -4.34 -19.47 9.41
C GLU A 234 -5.03 -20.33 10.48
N ILE A 235 -4.77 -21.64 10.51
CA ILE A 235 -5.24 -22.52 11.59
C ILE A 235 -4.20 -22.53 12.70
N ILE A 236 -4.60 -22.12 13.89
CA ILE A 236 -3.78 -22.15 15.09
C ILE A 236 -3.88 -23.56 15.69
N ARG A 237 -2.71 -24.20 15.87
CA ARG A 237 -2.59 -25.51 16.53
C ARG A 237 -2.68 -25.38 18.04
#